data_AF-A0A6N6KQB5-F1
#
_entry.id   AF-A0A6N6KQB5-F1
#
_cell.length_a   1.000
_cell.length_b   1.000
_cell.length_c   1.000
_cell.angle_alpha   90.00
_cell.angle_beta   90.00
_cell.angle_gamma   90.00
#
_symmetry.space_group_name_H-M   'P 1'
#
loop_
_entity.id
_entity.type
_entity.pdbx_description
1 polymer ?
#
loop_
_entity_poly.entity_id
_entity_poly.type
_entity_poly.pdbx_seq_one_letter_code
_entity_poly.pdbx_strand_id
1 'polypeptide(L)'
;RLKAIHRKYLIDSSMVEIVLAYNTEMRGFANYYRLAFCVKFSLRKLWYLWQTSLLKTLAYKHKCSVNKIVKRLKSRDGLFVRFKVKGKERRLAIFNIKDIKNLPRLGQKVDTYPYAYFTLGRSDVLDRLRANRCEYCGATNVPCEIHHARRMSDMKDSPLWKQVAAARKRKRIVLCVPCHNTLHAGKLHTRKRFDK
;
A
#
# COMPACT_ATOMS: atom_id res chain seq x y z
N ARG A 1 -28.93 -4.91 8.14
CA ARG A 1 -28.43 -5.28 6.77
C ARG A 1 -26.98 -4.84 6.65
N LEU A 2 -26.05 -5.71 6.23
CA LEU A 2 -24.62 -5.35 6.09
C LEU A 2 -24.42 -4.30 4.99
N LYS A 3 -23.62 -3.26 5.25
CA LYS A 3 -23.35 -2.16 4.32
C LYS A 3 -21.85 -1.97 4.14
N ALA A 4 -21.41 -1.94 2.89
CA ALA A 4 -20.02 -1.63 2.56
C ALA A 4 -19.75 -0.11 2.67
N ILE A 5 -18.75 0.25 3.47
CA ILE A 5 -18.33 1.64 3.75
C ILE A 5 -16.88 1.83 3.27
N HIS A 6 -16.53 3.05 2.86
CA HIS A 6 -15.15 3.41 2.54
C HIS A 6 -14.29 3.43 3.80
N ARG A 7 -13.01 3.04 3.69
CA ARG A 7 -12.07 2.99 4.81
C ARG A 7 -11.27 4.29 4.89
N LYS A 8 -11.70 5.20 5.76
CA LYS A 8 -11.13 6.56 5.89
C LYS A 8 -9.63 6.57 6.20
N TYR A 9 -9.15 5.62 7.01
CA TYR A 9 -7.74 5.56 7.41
C TYR A 9 -6.77 5.21 6.28
N LEU A 10 -7.26 4.73 5.12
CA LEU A 10 -6.44 4.38 3.96
C LEU A 10 -6.34 5.50 2.91
N ILE A 11 -7.05 6.62 3.08
CA ILE A 11 -7.13 7.73 2.10
C ILE A 11 -5.78 8.33 1.77
N ASP A 12 -4.90 8.40 2.76
CA ASP A 12 -3.57 9.01 2.61
C ASP A 12 -2.56 8.04 1.94
N SER A 13 -2.96 6.79 1.69
CA SER A 13 -2.15 5.80 0.96
C SER A 13 -2.40 5.87 -0.55
N SER A 14 -1.44 5.46 -1.36
CA SER A 14 -1.56 5.36 -2.82
C SER A 14 -2.61 4.32 -3.21
N MET A 15 -3.19 4.43 -4.42
CA MET A 15 -4.12 3.40 -4.91
C MET A 15 -3.51 2.00 -4.86
N VAL A 16 -2.21 1.90 -5.14
CA VAL A 16 -1.46 0.63 -5.15
C VAL A 16 -1.47 0.02 -3.75
N GLU A 17 -1.12 0.80 -2.73
CA GLU A 17 -1.10 0.29 -1.35
C GLU A 17 -2.50 -0.01 -0.82
N ILE A 18 -3.51 0.80 -1.14
CA ILE A 18 -4.90 0.51 -0.80
C ILE A 18 -5.30 -0.84 -1.40
N VAL A 19 -5.04 -1.08 -2.68
CA VAL A 19 -5.38 -2.35 -3.33
C VAL A 19 -4.58 -3.50 -2.76
N LEU A 20 -3.29 -3.31 -2.45
CA LEU A 20 -2.49 -4.33 -1.78
C LEU A 20 -3.10 -4.72 -0.43
N ALA A 21 -3.48 -3.75 0.40
CA ALA A 21 -4.12 -3.96 1.70
C ALA A 21 -5.38 -4.84 1.58
N TYR A 22 -6.31 -4.41 0.73
CA TYR A 22 -7.55 -5.13 0.48
C TYR A 22 -7.29 -6.53 -0.10
N ASN A 23 -6.35 -6.65 -1.05
CA ASN A 23 -6.00 -7.93 -1.65
C ASN A 23 -5.39 -8.91 -0.64
N THR A 24 -4.49 -8.46 0.24
CA THR A 24 -3.90 -9.33 1.26
C THR A 24 -4.93 -9.84 2.24
N GLU A 25 -5.89 -8.99 2.65
CA GLU A 25 -6.99 -9.42 3.51
C GLU A 25 -7.82 -10.51 2.85
N MET A 26 -8.37 -10.25 1.66
CA MET A 26 -9.23 -11.26 1.00
C MET A 26 -8.48 -12.49 0.55
N ARG A 27 -7.22 -12.35 0.13
CA ARG A 27 -6.39 -13.51 -0.21
C ARG A 27 -6.11 -14.35 1.04
N GLY A 28 -5.85 -13.72 2.19
CA GLY A 28 -5.69 -14.40 3.47
C GLY A 28 -6.94 -15.17 3.86
N PHE A 29 -8.09 -14.50 3.87
CA PHE A 29 -9.39 -15.14 4.13
C PHE A 29 -9.71 -16.28 3.16
N ALA A 30 -9.51 -16.05 1.86
CA ALA A 30 -9.77 -17.06 0.83
C ALA A 30 -8.84 -18.26 0.96
N ASN A 31 -7.56 -18.06 1.31
CA ASN A 31 -6.60 -19.13 1.54
C ASN A 31 -6.94 -19.95 2.79
N TYR A 32 -7.32 -19.28 3.89
CA TYR A 32 -7.69 -19.93 5.15
C TYR A 32 -8.90 -20.85 4.96
N TYR A 33 -9.97 -20.36 4.33
CA TYR A 33 -11.18 -21.14 4.10
C TYR A 33 -11.14 -22.03 2.85
N ARG A 34 -10.00 -22.11 2.15
CA ARG A 34 -9.94 -22.80 0.85
C ARG A 34 -10.22 -24.31 0.92
N LEU A 35 -10.01 -24.93 2.08
CA LEU A 35 -10.30 -26.34 2.32
C LEU A 35 -11.80 -26.65 2.42
N ALA A 36 -12.66 -25.63 2.57
CA ALA A 36 -14.09 -25.83 2.65
C ALA A 36 -14.71 -26.17 1.28
N PHE A 37 -15.54 -27.21 1.24
CA PHE A 37 -16.19 -27.76 0.04
C PHE A 37 -16.90 -26.70 -0.83
N CYS A 38 -17.49 -25.68 -0.22
CA CYS A 38 -18.24 -24.61 -0.91
C CYS A 38 -17.62 -23.21 -0.76
N VAL A 39 -16.30 -23.09 -0.60
CA VAL A 39 -15.63 -21.81 -0.26
C VAL A 39 -16.04 -20.64 -1.16
N LYS A 40 -16.12 -20.83 -2.48
CA LYS A 40 -16.50 -19.76 -3.43
C LYS A 40 -17.92 -19.25 -3.19
N PHE A 41 -18.85 -20.16 -2.94
CA PHE A 41 -20.23 -19.80 -2.66
C PHE A 41 -20.35 -19.06 -1.33
N SER A 42 -19.73 -19.59 -0.28
CA SER A 42 -19.76 -19.02 1.07
C SER A 42 -19.10 -17.63 1.13
N LEU A 43 -17.99 -17.43 0.40
CA LEU A 43 -17.28 -16.15 0.38
C LEU A 43 -17.89 -15.10 -0.56
N ARG A 44 -18.84 -15.45 -1.42
CA ARG A 44 -19.41 -14.54 -2.43
C ARG A 44 -19.97 -13.25 -1.81
N LYS A 45 -20.72 -13.37 -0.71
CA LYS A 45 -21.31 -12.22 0.00
C LYS A 45 -20.23 -11.32 0.61
N LEU A 46 -19.21 -11.92 1.23
CA LEU A 46 -18.07 -11.20 1.80
C LEU A 46 -17.27 -10.50 0.71
N TRP A 47 -16.96 -11.20 -0.38
CA TRP A 47 -16.24 -10.65 -1.53
C TRP A 47 -16.97 -9.45 -2.14
N TYR A 48 -18.30 -9.52 -2.27
CA TYR A 48 -19.08 -8.37 -2.75
C TYR A 48 -18.97 -7.16 -1.82
N LEU A 49 -19.09 -7.36 -0.50
CA LEU A 49 -18.94 -6.29 0.49
C LEU A 49 -17.53 -5.69 0.47
N TRP A 50 -16.52 -6.54 0.40
CA TRP A 50 -15.11 -6.16 0.28
C TRP A 50 -14.84 -5.35 -0.98
N GLN A 51 -15.26 -5.85 -2.15
CA GLN A 51 -15.03 -5.18 -3.44
C GLN A 51 -15.75 -3.83 -3.49
N THR A 52 -16.98 -3.78 -2.98
CA THR A 52 -17.74 -2.53 -2.89
C THR A 52 -17.05 -1.53 -1.96
N SER A 53 -16.52 -1.99 -0.81
CA SER A 53 -15.76 -1.14 0.12
C SER A 53 -14.48 -0.62 -0.53
N LEU A 54 -13.73 -1.46 -1.24
CA LEU A 54 -12.51 -1.08 -1.96
C LEU A 54 -12.81 0.03 -2.97
N LEU A 55 -13.79 -0.21 -3.84
CA LEU A 55 -14.15 0.75 -4.89
C LEU A 55 -14.64 2.06 -4.30
N LYS A 56 -15.42 2.05 -3.21
CA LYS A 56 -15.83 3.27 -2.49
C LYS A 56 -14.63 4.01 -1.89
N THR A 57 -13.66 3.30 -1.34
CA THR A 57 -12.42 3.91 -0.80
C THR A 57 -11.62 4.61 -1.90
N LEU A 58 -11.46 3.96 -3.05
CA LEU A 58 -10.79 4.56 -4.21
C LEU A 58 -11.57 5.76 -4.78
N ALA A 59 -12.90 5.67 -4.85
CA ALA A 59 -13.74 6.77 -5.35
C ALA A 59 -13.65 7.99 -4.43
N TYR A 60 -13.69 7.76 -3.11
CA TYR A 60 -13.52 8.83 -2.13
C TYR A 60 -12.15 9.49 -2.24
N LYS A 61 -11.06 8.71 -2.36
CA LYS A 61 -9.71 9.24 -2.54
C LYS A 61 -9.60 10.16 -3.77
N HIS A 62 -10.20 9.76 -4.88
CA HIS A 62 -10.17 10.52 -6.13
C HIS A 62 -11.31 11.53 -6.29
N LYS A 63 -12.13 11.73 -5.25
CA LYS A 63 -13.30 12.62 -5.25
C LYS A 63 -14.19 12.39 -6.47
N CYS A 64 -14.46 11.14 -6.80
CA CYS A 64 -15.25 10.77 -7.97
C CYS A 64 -16.23 9.64 -7.67
N SER A 65 -17.10 9.32 -8.62
CA SER A 65 -18.06 8.23 -8.45
C SER A 65 -17.39 6.86 -8.60
N VAL A 66 -17.98 5.84 -7.95
CA VAL A 66 -17.53 4.44 -8.06
C VAL A 66 -17.47 4.00 -9.53
N ASN A 67 -18.45 4.38 -10.35
CA ASN A 67 -18.49 4.04 -11.77
C ASN A 67 -17.29 4.63 -12.54
N LYS A 68 -16.85 5.86 -12.23
CA LYS A 68 -15.65 6.45 -12.83
C LYS A 68 -14.39 5.67 -12.47
N ILE A 69 -14.26 5.22 -11.22
CA ILE A 69 -13.16 4.35 -10.80
C ILE A 69 -13.19 3.00 -11.52
N VAL A 70 -14.35 2.34 -11.57
CA VAL A 70 -14.49 1.04 -12.23
C VAL A 70 -14.08 1.16 -13.71
N LYS A 71 -14.55 2.18 -14.43
CA LYS A 71 -14.16 2.45 -15.82
C LYS A 71 -12.65 2.63 -15.96
N ARG A 72 -12.00 3.36 -15.04
CA ARG A 72 -10.54 3.57 -15.04
C ARG A 72 -9.74 2.28 -14.81
N LEU A 73 -10.25 1.39 -13.96
CA LEU A 73 -9.55 0.16 -13.56
C LEU A 73 -9.85 -1.02 -14.49
N LYS A 74 -10.91 -0.96 -15.28
CA LYS A 74 -11.36 -2.05 -16.13
C LYS A 74 -10.32 -2.36 -17.22
N SER A 75 -10.04 -3.64 -17.37
CA SER A 75 -9.27 -4.22 -18.47
C SER A 75 -9.98 -5.47 -18.99
N ARG A 76 -9.47 -6.08 -20.06
CA ARG A 76 -10.05 -7.30 -20.66
C ARG A 76 -10.15 -8.43 -19.63
N ASP A 77 -9.14 -8.55 -18.76
CA ASP A 77 -8.99 -9.68 -17.84
C ASP A 77 -9.53 -9.41 -16.42
N GLY A 78 -10.11 -8.24 -16.15
CA GLY A 78 -10.55 -7.84 -14.82
C GLY A 78 -10.21 -6.40 -14.44
N LEU A 79 -10.08 -6.14 -13.13
CA LEU A 79 -9.76 -4.81 -12.60
C LEU A 79 -8.27 -4.72 -12.21
N PHE A 80 -7.59 -3.70 -12.70
CA PHE A 80 -6.16 -3.51 -12.48
C PHE A 80 -5.82 -2.06 -12.13
N VAL A 81 -4.93 -1.89 -11.16
CA VAL A 81 -4.26 -0.60 -10.92
C VAL A 81 -2.97 -0.57 -11.71
N ARG A 82 -2.81 0.43 -12.58
CA ARG A 82 -1.57 0.66 -13.34
C ARG A 82 -0.70 1.67 -12.61
N PHE A 83 0.60 1.43 -12.55
CA PHE A 83 1.57 2.32 -11.92
C PHE A 83 2.95 2.16 -12.57
N LYS A 84 3.76 3.22 -12.53
CA LYS A 84 5.14 3.22 -13.06
C LYS A 84 6.15 3.10 -11.93
N VAL A 85 7.12 2.19 -12.09
CA VAL A 85 8.27 2.00 -11.21
C VAL A 85 9.51 1.85 -12.06
N LYS A 86 10.55 2.66 -11.82
CA LYS A 86 11.82 2.64 -12.58
C LYS A 86 11.59 2.68 -14.11
N GLY A 87 10.72 3.58 -14.57
CA GLY A 87 10.37 3.73 -15.99
C GLY A 87 9.48 2.62 -16.58
N LYS A 88 9.34 1.48 -15.91
CA LYS A 88 8.52 0.35 -16.39
C LYS A 88 7.08 0.46 -15.88
N GLU A 89 6.13 0.29 -16.79
CA GLU A 89 4.73 0.14 -16.40
C GLU A 89 4.50 -1.21 -15.73
N ARG A 90 3.78 -1.19 -14.62
CA ARG A 90 3.36 -2.37 -13.88
C ARG A 90 1.86 -2.30 -13.65
N ARG A 91 1.24 -3.47 -13.54
CA ARG A 91 -0.17 -3.63 -13.20
C ARG A 91 -0.34 -4.48 -11.95
N LEU A 92 -1.23 -4.08 -11.07
CA LEU A 92 -1.65 -4.82 -9.89
C LEU A 92 -3.11 -5.26 -10.09
N ALA A 93 -3.32 -6.57 -10.16
CA ALA A 93 -4.66 -7.15 -10.24
C ALA A 93 -5.41 -6.98 -8.91
N ILE A 94 -6.69 -6.60 -8.98
CA ILE A 94 -7.60 -6.67 -7.83
C ILE A 94 -8.10 -8.10 -7.69
N PHE A 95 -8.05 -8.65 -6.47
CA PHE A 95 -8.43 -10.02 -6.18
C PHE A 95 -9.86 -10.34 -6.66
N ASN A 96 -10.00 -11.43 -7.42
CA ASN A 96 -11.27 -11.96 -7.87
C ASN A 96 -11.55 -13.31 -7.20
N ILE A 97 -12.82 -13.59 -6.90
CA ILE A 97 -13.22 -14.89 -6.36
C ILE A 97 -12.92 -16.06 -7.32
N LYS A 98 -12.83 -15.76 -8.63
CA LYS A 98 -12.39 -16.72 -9.66
C LYS A 98 -10.92 -17.14 -9.49
N ASP A 99 -10.11 -16.31 -8.83
CA ASP A 99 -8.68 -16.59 -8.58
C ASP A 99 -8.47 -17.63 -7.49
N ILE A 100 -9.52 -18.01 -6.75
CA ILE A 100 -9.50 -19.14 -5.83
C ILE A 100 -9.43 -20.42 -6.68
N LYS A 101 -8.20 -20.85 -6.97
CA LYS A 101 -7.90 -22.11 -7.65
C LYS A 101 -7.87 -23.27 -6.66
N ASN A 102 -7.70 -24.49 -7.17
CA ASN A 102 -7.54 -25.72 -6.39
C ASN A 102 -6.46 -25.58 -5.31
N LEU A 103 -6.50 -26.46 -4.31
CA LEU A 103 -5.55 -26.48 -3.21
C LEU A 103 -4.11 -26.46 -3.73
N PRO A 104 -3.27 -25.49 -3.34
CA PRO A 104 -1.86 -25.51 -3.62
C PRO A 104 -1.26 -26.66 -2.83
N ARG A 105 -0.16 -27.19 -3.34
CA ARG A 105 0.72 -28.04 -2.54
C ARG A 105 1.28 -27.18 -1.41
N LEU A 106 0.64 -27.23 -0.25
CA LEU A 106 1.15 -26.63 0.97
C LEU A 106 2.38 -27.46 1.36
N GLY A 107 3.58 -26.89 1.21
CA GLY A 107 4.80 -27.51 1.72
C GLY A 107 4.81 -27.51 3.25
N GLN A 108 5.85 -28.06 3.88
CA GLN A 108 5.94 -28.22 5.35
C GLN A 108 5.84 -26.89 6.15
N LYS A 109 6.03 -25.72 5.53
CA LYS A 109 5.90 -24.40 6.16
C LYS A 109 4.49 -23.82 6.03
N VAL A 110 3.50 -24.48 6.64
CA VAL A 110 2.09 -24.02 6.62
C VAL A 110 1.84 -22.94 7.68
N ASP A 111 2.56 -22.98 8.81
CA ASP A 111 2.39 -22.07 9.96
C ASP A 111 3.30 -20.85 9.89
N THR A 112 3.27 -20.11 8.79
CA THR A 112 3.97 -18.82 8.71
C THR A 112 3.01 -17.68 9.07
N TYR A 113 3.35 -16.93 10.13
CA TYR A 113 2.55 -15.76 10.51
C TYR A 113 2.53 -14.72 9.37
N PRO A 114 1.36 -14.25 8.94
CA PRO A 114 1.28 -13.25 7.88
C PRO A 114 1.84 -11.91 8.38
N TYR A 115 2.71 -11.27 7.58
CA TYR A 115 3.18 -9.91 7.86
C TYR A 115 2.08 -8.89 7.54
N ALA A 116 1.17 -8.69 8.50
CA ALA A 116 0.00 -7.80 8.35
C ALA A 116 0.36 -6.30 8.38
N TYR A 117 1.57 -5.93 8.80
CA TYR A 117 1.96 -4.55 9.12
C TYR A 117 2.39 -3.70 7.91
N PHE A 118 2.39 -4.22 6.68
CA PHE A 118 2.93 -3.46 5.54
C PHE A 118 2.11 -2.20 5.21
N THR A 119 0.83 -2.16 5.57
CA THR A 119 -0.08 -1.01 5.41
C THR A 119 -0.02 -0.02 6.58
N LEU A 120 0.56 -0.45 7.71
CA LEU A 120 0.81 0.38 8.89
C LEU A 120 2.16 1.10 8.83
N GLY A 121 2.92 0.88 7.75
CA GLY A 121 4.17 1.60 7.51
C GLY A 121 3.97 3.11 7.47
N ARG A 122 4.99 3.86 7.89
CA ARG A 122 5.00 5.33 7.78
C ARG A 122 5.10 5.80 6.33
N SER A 123 5.83 5.04 5.51
CA SER A 123 6.07 5.34 4.09
C SER A 123 5.27 4.45 3.17
N ASP A 124 4.76 5.04 2.08
CA ASP A 124 3.99 4.30 1.09
C ASP A 124 4.81 3.26 0.33
N VAL A 125 4.20 2.12 0.04
CA VAL A 125 4.81 1.05 -0.75
C VAL A 125 5.28 1.59 -2.09
N LEU A 126 4.47 2.40 -2.76
CA LEU A 126 4.82 2.95 -4.07
C LEU A 126 5.97 3.95 -3.98
N ASP A 127 6.00 4.75 -2.92
CA ASP A 127 7.09 5.69 -2.69
C ASP A 127 8.39 4.96 -2.40
N ARG A 128 8.35 3.90 -1.57
CA ARG A 128 9.52 3.03 -1.32
C ARG A 128 10.04 2.37 -2.59
N LEU A 129 9.15 1.93 -3.47
CA LEU A 129 9.52 1.36 -4.77
C LEU A 129 10.14 2.40 -5.73
N ARG A 130 9.80 3.68 -5.57
CA ARG A 130 10.32 4.79 -6.37
C ARG A 130 11.60 5.41 -5.81
N ALA A 131 11.93 5.16 -4.55
CA ALA A 131 13.14 5.64 -3.90
C ALA A 131 14.40 5.01 -4.52
N ASN A 132 14.90 5.59 -5.62
CA ASN A 132 16.05 5.06 -6.38
C ASN A 132 17.18 6.07 -6.62
N ARG A 133 17.00 7.31 -6.19
CA ARG A 133 17.98 8.40 -6.29
C ARG A 133 17.99 9.19 -5.00
N CYS A 134 19.17 9.37 -4.41
CA CYS A 134 19.34 10.22 -3.24
C CYS A 134 19.14 11.69 -3.64
N GLU A 135 18.23 12.40 -2.97
CA GLU A 135 17.98 13.82 -3.21
C GLU A 135 19.12 14.72 -2.67
N TYR A 136 19.91 14.19 -1.74
CA TYR A 136 21.05 14.90 -1.17
C TYR A 136 22.30 14.79 -2.05
N CYS A 137 22.93 13.62 -2.15
CA CYS A 137 24.16 13.43 -2.92
C CYS A 137 23.93 13.08 -4.40
N GLY A 138 22.69 12.83 -4.83
CA GLY A 138 22.39 12.47 -6.22
C GLY A 138 22.66 11.00 -6.58
N ALA A 139 23.23 10.20 -5.67
CA ALA A 139 23.58 8.80 -5.92
C ALA A 139 22.37 7.98 -6.40
N THR A 140 22.59 7.19 -7.45
CA THR A 140 21.63 6.25 -8.03
C THR A 140 22.13 4.83 -7.82
N ASN A 141 21.24 3.82 -7.99
CA ASN A 141 21.56 2.40 -7.83
C ASN A 141 22.08 1.96 -6.44
N VAL A 142 22.01 2.83 -5.45
CA VAL A 142 22.27 2.51 -4.03
C VAL A 142 20.96 2.28 -3.28
N PRO A 143 20.94 1.48 -2.20
CA PRO A 143 19.79 1.39 -1.32
C PRO A 143 19.42 2.77 -0.78
N CYS A 144 18.18 3.17 -1.02
CA CYS A 144 17.63 4.45 -0.59
C CYS A 144 16.44 4.24 0.34
N GLU A 145 16.37 5.09 1.36
CA GLU A 145 15.34 5.10 2.38
C GLU A 145 14.56 6.43 2.34
N ILE A 146 13.31 6.37 2.77
CA ILE A 146 12.46 7.55 2.85
C ILE A 146 12.57 8.15 4.25
N HIS A 147 13.13 9.35 4.32
CA HIS A 147 13.21 10.13 5.54
C HIS A 147 12.06 11.14 5.62
N HIS A 148 11.47 11.31 6.80
CA HIS A 148 10.42 12.29 7.04
C HIS A 148 11.04 13.54 7.66
N ALA A 149 10.91 14.70 6.99
CA ALA A 149 11.64 15.91 7.34
C ALA A 149 11.33 16.48 8.75
N ARG A 150 10.16 16.19 9.32
CA ARG A 150 9.81 16.51 10.71
C ARG A 150 9.73 15.23 11.53
N ARG A 151 10.34 15.27 12.72
CA ARG A 151 10.38 14.14 13.66
C ARG A 151 8.97 13.69 14.03
N MET A 152 8.77 12.39 14.09
CA MET A 152 7.49 11.81 14.52
C MET A 152 7.30 11.83 16.04
N SER A 153 8.34 12.20 16.80
CA SER A 153 8.30 12.39 18.27
C SER A 153 7.15 13.27 18.71
N ASP A 154 6.83 14.30 17.92
CA ASP A 154 5.83 15.31 18.22
C ASP A 154 4.38 14.78 18.18
N MET A 155 4.19 13.49 17.83
CA MET A 155 2.88 12.84 17.75
C MET A 155 2.81 11.52 18.53
N LYS A 156 3.72 11.31 19.49
CA LYS A 156 3.82 10.04 20.23
C LYS A 156 2.52 9.67 20.95
N ASP A 157 1.80 10.66 21.47
CA ASP A 157 0.56 10.46 22.24
C ASP A 157 -0.71 10.40 21.37
N SER A 158 -0.55 10.54 20.05
CA SER A 158 -1.68 10.42 19.12
C SER A 158 -1.99 8.96 18.80
N PRO A 159 -3.26 8.58 18.54
CA PRO A 159 -3.60 7.23 18.09
C PRO A 159 -2.90 6.88 16.78
N LEU A 160 -2.58 5.58 16.59
CA LEU A 160 -1.78 5.08 15.47
C LEU A 160 -2.27 5.56 14.10
N TRP A 161 -3.58 5.59 13.87
CA TRP A 161 -4.14 6.06 12.59
C TRP A 161 -3.85 7.55 12.32
N LYS A 162 -3.81 8.41 13.36
CA LYS A 162 -3.40 9.82 13.23
C LYS A 162 -1.91 9.92 12.94
N GLN A 163 -1.09 9.10 13.60
CA GLN A 163 0.35 9.06 13.34
C GLN A 163 0.65 8.63 11.90
N VAL A 164 -0.01 7.58 11.41
CA VAL A 164 0.12 7.12 10.02
C VAL A 164 -0.35 8.20 9.06
N ALA A 165 -1.54 8.78 9.26
CA ALA A 165 -2.05 9.86 8.42
C ALA A 165 -1.08 11.05 8.34
N ALA A 166 -0.50 11.45 9.48
CA ALA A 166 0.47 12.53 9.52
C ALA A 166 1.78 12.17 8.82
N ALA A 167 2.32 10.96 9.04
CA ALA A 167 3.52 10.49 8.35
C ALA A 167 3.33 10.53 6.82
N ARG A 168 2.16 10.09 6.34
CA ARG A 168 1.82 10.07 4.91
C ARG A 168 1.68 11.46 4.28
N LYS A 169 1.27 12.47 5.06
CA LYS A 169 1.13 13.86 4.59
C LYS A 169 2.40 14.72 4.71
N ARG A 170 3.34 14.32 5.56
CA ARG A 170 4.57 15.08 5.80
C ARG A 170 5.49 15.08 4.58
N LYS A 171 6.30 16.14 4.47
CA LYS A 171 7.37 16.22 3.46
C LYS A 171 8.36 15.08 3.70
N ARG A 172 8.67 14.36 2.63
CA ARG A 172 9.55 13.19 2.61
C ARG A 172 10.69 13.48 1.65
N ILE A 173 11.88 12.99 1.99
CA ILE A 173 13.08 13.08 1.18
C ILE A 173 13.67 11.68 1.02
N VAL A 174 14.09 11.34 -0.19
CA VAL A 174 14.78 10.07 -0.47
C VAL A 174 16.28 10.25 -0.22
N LEU A 175 16.85 9.42 0.65
CA LEU A 175 18.27 9.47 1.00
C LEU A 175 18.91 8.09 0.83
N CYS A 176 20.16 8.04 0.35
CA CYS A 176 20.94 6.81 0.48
C CYS A 176 21.29 6.56 1.95
N VAL A 177 21.58 5.31 2.32
CA VAL A 177 21.89 4.93 3.71
C VAL A 177 22.98 5.82 4.35
N PRO A 178 24.11 6.16 3.68
CA PRO A 178 25.10 7.08 4.24
C PRO A 178 24.55 8.48 4.54
N CYS A 179 23.82 9.09 3.59
CA CYS A 179 23.20 10.41 3.79
C CYS A 179 22.11 10.37 4.87
N HIS A 180 21.39 9.25 4.99
CA HIS A 180 20.38 9.07 6.02
C HIS A 180 21.01 9.04 7.41
N ASN A 181 22.09 8.26 7.58
CA ASN A 181 22.80 8.15 8.86
C ASN A 181 23.46 9.47 9.28
N THR A 182 24.11 10.15 8.35
CA THR A 182 24.75 11.46 8.60
C THR A 182 23.74 12.55 8.94
N LEU A 183 22.52 12.48 8.39
CA LEU A 183 21.41 13.35 8.77
C LEU A 183 20.88 13.07 10.17
N HIS A 184 20.75 11.79 10.57
CA HIS A 184 20.42 11.43 11.96
C HIS A 184 21.51 11.86 12.95
N ALA A 185 22.78 11.82 12.54
CA ALA A 185 23.91 12.30 13.33
C ALA A 185 24.00 13.84 13.44
N GLY A 186 23.07 14.59 12.82
CA GLY A 186 23.06 16.06 12.85
C GLY A 186 24.13 16.72 11.98
N LYS A 187 24.90 15.94 11.21
CA LYS A 187 25.99 16.43 10.33
C LYS A 187 25.47 16.92 8.97
N LEU A 188 24.23 16.59 8.62
CA LEU A 188 23.55 17.08 7.41
C LEU A 188 22.25 17.80 7.78
N HIS A 189 22.02 18.96 7.18
CA HIS A 189 20.75 19.66 7.29
C HIS A 189 19.76 19.22 6.19
N THR A 190 18.49 19.08 6.55
CA THR A 190 17.38 18.72 5.62
C THR A 190 17.14 19.75 4.51
N ARG A 191 17.65 20.97 4.64
CA ARG A 191 17.71 21.96 3.55
C ARG A 191 19.12 21.92 2.96
N LYS A 192 19.25 21.52 1.69
CA LYS A 192 20.40 21.98 0.90
C LYS A 192 20.37 23.51 0.95
N ARG A 193 21.38 24.15 1.54
CA ARG A 193 21.86 25.42 0.99
C ARG A 193 22.31 25.04 -0.42
N PHE A 194 21.53 25.40 -1.42
CA PHE A 194 22.06 25.47 -2.76
C PHE A 194 23.01 26.66 -2.73
N ASP A 195 24.29 26.41 -2.44
CA ASP A 195 25.31 27.39 -2.73
C ASP A 195 25.60 27.29 -4.23
N LYS A 196 25.14 28.34 -4.93
CA LYS A 196 25.35 28.72 -6.34
C LYS A 196 24.60 27.91 -7.40
#